data_AF-A0A3S1KW21-F1
#
_entry.id   AF-A0A3S1KW21-F1
#
_cell.length_a   1.000
_cell.length_b   1.000
_cell.length_c   1.000
_cell.angle_alpha   90.00
_cell.angle_beta   90.00
_cell.angle_gamma   90.00
#
_symmetry.space_group_name_H-M   'P 1'
#
loop_
_entity.id
_entity.type
_entity.pdbx_description
1 polymer ?
#
loop_
_entity_poly.entity_id
_entity_poly.type
_entity_poly.pdbx_seq_one_letter_code
_entity_poly.pdbx_strand_id
1 'polypeptide(L)'
;MTRLDNRTAAASAALLAVIAAGAAGAAAGKDGANSGLLRCEIRDTVQGDAILLEPLVYADRSINGIYTVSVSGGGTYGSANIRQGGAFEAGPGSRASLGRMSVGANGAAYDVKLKVTAGGASISCVKQVSGAT
;
A
#
# COMPACT_ATOMS: atom_id res chain seq x y z
N MET A 1 -17.56 3.35 -62.54
CA MET A 1 -16.23 3.71 -62.00
C MET A 1 -15.68 2.48 -61.31
N THR A 2 -14.82 1.74 -62.01
CA THR A 2 -14.28 0.46 -61.53
C THR A 2 -12.79 0.46 -61.84
N ARG A 3 -11.97 0.57 -60.80
CA ARG A 3 -10.55 0.20 -60.85
C ARG A 3 -10.31 -0.73 -59.67
N LEU A 4 -9.98 -1.98 -59.97
CA LEU A 4 -9.43 -2.89 -58.98
C LEU A 4 -8.08 -3.34 -59.53
N ASP A 5 -7.05 -2.60 -59.12
CA ASP A 5 -5.68 -2.86 -59.50
C ASP A 5 -5.10 -3.97 -58.61
N ASN A 6 -4.81 -5.06 -59.31
CA ASN A 6 -3.58 -5.83 -59.31
C ASN A 6 -3.16 -6.64 -58.07
N ARG A 7 -2.83 -7.88 -58.42
CA ARG A 7 -2.48 -9.02 -57.59
C ARG A 7 -1.01 -8.93 -57.18
N THR A 8 -0.73 -9.24 -55.92
CA THR A 8 0.53 -9.87 -55.54
C THR A 8 0.22 -11.12 -54.73
N ALA A 9 0.47 -12.26 -55.36
CA ALA A 9 0.45 -13.57 -54.75
C ALA A 9 1.82 -13.84 -54.12
N ALA A 10 1.83 -14.31 -52.88
CA ALA A 10 2.88 -15.19 -52.39
C ALA A 10 2.29 -16.04 -51.26
N ALA A 11 1.95 -17.27 -51.60
CA ALA A 11 1.64 -18.33 -50.66
C ALA A 11 2.93 -18.87 -50.04
N SER A 12 2.92 -19.22 -48.76
CA SER A 12 3.76 -20.29 -48.17
C SER A 12 3.24 -20.64 -46.78
N ALA A 13 2.76 -21.87 -46.66
CA ALA A 13 2.32 -22.51 -45.42
C ALA A 13 3.52 -23.05 -44.63
N ALA A 14 3.48 -22.94 -43.30
CA ALA A 14 4.14 -23.89 -42.41
C ALA A 14 3.50 -23.84 -41.02
N LEU A 15 3.11 -25.02 -40.54
CA LEU A 15 2.42 -25.29 -39.29
C LEU A 15 3.36 -25.29 -38.07
N LEU A 16 2.71 -25.30 -36.89
CA LEU A 16 3.10 -25.90 -35.60
C LEU A 16 3.60 -24.96 -34.48
N ALA A 17 2.78 -24.94 -33.41
CA ALA A 17 3.07 -24.95 -31.97
C ALA A 17 4.23 -24.05 -31.45
N VAL A 18 4.06 -23.21 -30.42
CA VAL A 18 3.74 -23.59 -29.03
C VAL A 18 3.08 -22.39 -28.34
N ILE A 19 1.88 -22.55 -27.80
CA ILE A 19 1.31 -21.57 -26.86
C ILE A 19 1.99 -21.85 -25.52
N ALA A 20 3.03 -21.10 -25.19
CA ALA A 20 3.58 -21.08 -23.85
C ALA A 20 2.53 -20.44 -22.93
N ALA A 21 1.75 -21.27 -22.24
CA ALA A 21 0.93 -20.87 -21.12
C ALA A 21 1.85 -20.40 -19.99
N GLY A 22 2.21 -19.12 -20.02
CA GLY A 22 2.86 -18.45 -18.90
C GLY A 22 1.86 -18.35 -17.78
N ALA A 23 1.87 -19.31 -16.86
CA ALA A 23 1.21 -19.20 -15.58
C ALA A 23 1.80 -17.99 -14.85
N ALA A 24 1.10 -16.86 -14.90
CA ALA A 24 1.32 -15.78 -13.95
C ALA A 24 0.89 -16.30 -12.59
N GLY A 25 1.81 -16.97 -11.89
CA GLY A 25 1.69 -17.26 -10.48
C GLY A 25 1.59 -15.93 -9.75
N ALA A 26 0.36 -15.49 -9.47
CA ALA A 26 0.12 -14.52 -8.43
C ALA A 26 0.59 -15.18 -7.13
N ALA A 27 1.81 -14.87 -6.72
CA ALA A 27 2.21 -15.06 -5.34
C ALA A 27 1.33 -14.12 -4.50
N ALA A 28 0.13 -14.58 -4.16
CA ALA A 28 -0.61 -14.05 -3.04
C ALA A 28 0.32 -14.24 -1.84
N GLY A 29 0.95 -13.15 -1.41
CA GLY A 29 1.70 -13.13 -0.17
C GLY A 29 0.81 -13.72 0.90
N LYS A 30 1.26 -14.83 1.48
CA LYS A 30 0.68 -15.36 2.72
C LYS A 30 0.98 -14.32 3.80
N ASP A 31 0.15 -13.28 3.88
CA ASP A 31 0.11 -12.42 5.04
C ASP A 31 -0.27 -13.31 6.23
N GLY A 32 0.68 -13.39 7.17
CA GLY A 32 0.86 -14.53 8.05
C GLY A 32 -0.37 -14.90 8.86
N ALA A 33 -0.50 -16.20 9.10
CA ALA A 33 -1.38 -16.85 10.07
C ALA A 33 -1.03 -16.50 11.54
N ASN A 34 -0.62 -15.25 11.81
CA ASN A 34 -0.45 -14.66 13.14
C ASN A 34 -1.37 -13.44 13.35
N SER A 35 -2.27 -13.15 12.41
CA SER A 35 -3.21 -12.02 12.41
C SER A 35 -4.19 -11.96 13.59
N GLY A 36 -4.14 -12.90 14.55
CA GLY A 36 -4.91 -12.84 15.78
C GLY A 36 -4.28 -11.95 16.85
N LEU A 37 -2.96 -12.05 17.07
CA LEU A 37 -2.31 -11.44 18.24
C LEU A 37 -1.90 -9.97 18.06
N LEU A 38 -1.79 -9.53 16.81
CA LEU A 38 -1.28 -8.21 16.44
C LEU A 38 -2.03 -7.70 15.21
N ARG A 39 -2.58 -6.49 15.29
CA ARG A 39 -3.23 -5.79 14.18
C ARG A 39 -2.66 -4.38 14.06
N CYS A 40 -2.68 -3.83 12.85
CA CYS A 40 -2.36 -2.43 12.62
C CYS A 40 -3.55 -1.71 11.99
N GLU A 41 -3.57 -0.38 12.07
CA GLU A 41 -4.53 0.50 11.42
C GLU A 41 -3.85 1.83 11.07
N ILE A 42 -4.34 2.48 10.02
CA ILE A 42 -3.99 3.87 9.71
C ILE A 42 -5.29 4.67 9.76
N ARG A 43 -5.39 5.56 10.74
CA ARG A 43 -6.46 6.54 10.83
C ARG A 43 -6.03 7.85 10.19
N ASP A 44 -6.99 8.51 9.60
CA ASP A 44 -6.84 9.81 9.00
C ASP A 44 -8.03 10.70 9.36
N THR A 45 -7.78 11.99 9.51
CA THR A 45 -8.84 12.98 9.73
C THR A 45 -8.41 14.29 9.07
N VAL A 46 -9.27 14.83 8.21
CA VAL A 46 -9.07 16.15 7.62
C VAL A 46 -9.43 17.22 8.66
N GLN A 47 -8.50 18.14 8.93
CA GLN A 47 -8.67 19.27 9.85
C GLN A 47 -8.12 20.53 9.19
N GLY A 48 -9.01 21.37 8.64
CA GLY A 48 -8.61 22.54 7.86
C GLY A 48 -7.77 22.13 6.64
N ASP A 49 -6.62 22.78 6.47
CA ASP A 49 -5.68 22.54 5.36
C ASP A 49 -4.77 21.31 5.55
N ALA A 50 -5.06 20.47 6.56
CA ALA A 50 -4.23 19.34 6.92
C ALA A 50 -5.01 18.02 6.98
N ILE A 51 -4.33 16.93 6.67
CA ILE A 51 -4.75 15.55 6.98
C ILE A 51 -3.87 15.09 8.14
N LEU A 52 -4.49 14.83 9.30
CA LEU A 52 -3.83 14.21 10.43
C LEU A 52 -3.81 12.70 10.23
N LEU A 53 -2.63 12.10 10.29
CA LEU A 53 -2.43 10.66 10.18
C LEU A 53 -2.00 10.08 11.52
N GLU A 54 -2.71 9.03 11.94
CA GLU A 54 -2.46 8.31 13.17
C GLU A 54 -2.31 6.80 12.88
N PRO A 55 -1.06 6.29 12.81
CA PRO A 55 -0.77 4.87 12.74
C PRO A 55 -0.95 4.24 14.13
N LEU A 56 -1.72 3.15 14.17
CA LEU A 56 -2.08 2.44 15.39
C LEU A 56 -1.66 0.97 15.33
N VAL A 57 -1.39 0.42 16.51
CA VAL A 57 -1.24 -1.02 16.74
C VAL A 57 -2.23 -1.47 17.80
N TYR A 58 -2.81 -2.65 17.59
CA TYR A 58 -3.63 -3.36 18.56
C TYR A 58 -2.95 -4.68 18.88
N ALA A 59 -2.92 -5.03 20.17
CA ALA A 59 -2.36 -6.28 20.65
C ALA A 59 -3.30 -6.93 21.68
N ASP A 60 -3.40 -8.25 21.64
CA ASP A 60 -4.22 -9.02 22.58
C ASP A 60 -3.46 -9.37 23.87
N ARG A 61 -2.16 -9.06 23.91
CA ARG A 61 -1.24 -9.28 25.03
C ARG A 61 -0.20 -8.17 25.07
N SER A 62 0.46 -8.02 26.21
CA SER A 62 1.59 -7.11 26.32
C SER A 62 2.72 -7.52 25.36
N ILE A 63 3.14 -6.58 24.53
CA ILE A 63 4.12 -6.80 23.47
C ILE A 63 4.93 -5.53 23.24
N ASN A 64 6.22 -5.73 22.96
CA ASN A 64 7.12 -4.67 22.55
C ASN A 64 7.51 -4.93 21.09
N GLY A 65 7.72 -3.87 20.33
CA GLY A 65 8.07 -4.00 18.93
C GLY A 65 8.69 -2.75 18.35
N ILE A 66 8.97 -2.82 17.06
CA ILE A 66 9.45 -1.71 16.25
C ILE A 66 8.46 -1.48 15.13
N TYR A 67 8.25 -0.22 14.78
CA TYR A 67 7.45 0.15 13.62
C TYR A 67 8.24 1.01 12.64
N THR A 68 7.75 1.06 11.41
CA THR A 68 8.13 2.06 10.42
C THR A 68 6.88 2.51 9.68
N VAL A 69 6.64 3.81 9.64
CA VAL A 69 5.64 4.44 8.79
C VAL A 69 6.34 5.17 7.64
N SER A 70 5.78 5.07 6.45
CA SER A 70 6.21 5.82 5.27
C SER A 70 5.00 6.52 4.65
N VAL A 71 5.15 7.79 4.30
CA VAL A 71 4.13 8.59 3.63
C VAL A 71 4.76 9.18 2.38
N SER A 72 4.17 8.94 1.22
CA SER A 72 4.61 9.53 -0.05
C SER A 72 3.41 10.06 -0.82
N GLY A 73 3.52 11.27 -1.36
CA GLY A 73 2.43 11.87 -2.14
C GLY A 73 2.52 13.38 -2.13
N GLY A 74 1.44 14.05 -2.51
CA GLY A 74 1.41 15.50 -2.59
C GLY A 74 0.08 16.05 -3.09
N GLY A 75 0.01 17.38 -3.14
CA GLY A 75 -1.12 18.13 -3.66
C GLY A 75 -0.68 19.43 -4.30
N THR A 76 -1.62 20.38 -4.41
CA THR A 76 -1.45 21.64 -5.14
C THR A 76 -0.21 22.45 -4.73
N TYR A 77 0.14 22.42 -3.45
CA TYR A 77 1.20 23.26 -2.88
C TYR A 77 2.50 22.52 -2.55
N GLY A 78 2.62 21.23 -2.92
CA GLY A 78 3.86 20.48 -2.74
C GLY A 78 3.67 19.00 -2.46
N SER A 79 4.78 18.31 -2.21
CA SER A 79 4.83 16.88 -1.91
C SER A 79 5.42 16.61 -0.52
N ALA A 80 5.13 15.42 0.01
CA ALA A 80 5.73 14.89 1.22
C ALA A 80 6.34 13.51 0.92
N ASN A 81 7.50 13.26 1.52
CA ASN A 81 8.12 11.95 1.58
C ASN A 81 8.66 11.76 3.01
N ILE A 82 7.86 11.12 3.86
CA ILE A 82 8.12 10.96 5.30
C ILE A 82 8.50 9.51 5.55
N ARG A 83 9.52 9.29 6.39
CA ARG A 83 9.85 7.97 6.92
C ARG A 83 10.20 8.09 8.40
N GLN A 84 9.32 7.57 9.24
CA GLN A 84 9.47 7.59 10.70
C GLN A 84 9.43 6.16 11.21
N GLY A 85 10.16 5.88 12.28
CA GLY A 85 10.09 4.61 12.97
C GLY A 85 10.54 4.76 14.40
N GLY A 86 10.24 3.76 15.22
CA GLY A 86 10.58 3.77 16.63
C GLY A 86 10.17 2.47 17.31
N ALA A 87 10.58 2.35 18.56
CA ALA A 87 10.06 1.33 19.44
C ALA A 87 8.64 1.70 19.92
N PHE A 88 7.85 0.68 20.24
CA PHE A 88 6.56 0.86 20.88
C PHE A 88 6.31 -0.27 21.87
N GLU A 89 5.41 -0.01 22.81
CA GLU A 89 4.82 -0.99 23.70
C GLU A 89 3.30 -0.96 23.52
N ALA A 90 2.67 -2.12 23.49
CA ALA A 90 1.22 -2.25 23.41
C ALA A 90 0.73 -3.28 24.44
N GLY A 91 -0.33 -2.93 25.16
CA GLY A 91 -0.97 -3.80 26.15
C GLY A 91 -2.22 -4.50 25.61
N PRO A 92 -2.71 -5.53 26.31
CA PRO A 92 -3.92 -6.27 25.94
C PRO A 92 -5.14 -5.34 25.83
N GLY A 93 -5.90 -5.46 24.72
CA GLY A 93 -7.14 -4.72 24.51
C GLY A 93 -6.97 -3.20 24.35
N SER A 94 -5.74 -2.70 24.33
CA SER A 94 -5.42 -1.28 24.21
C SER A 94 -4.77 -0.99 22.87
N ARG A 95 -5.11 0.17 22.29
CA ARG A 95 -4.45 0.68 21.08
C ARG A 95 -3.20 1.46 21.48
N ALA A 96 -2.09 1.23 20.78
CA ALA A 96 -0.87 2.03 20.89
C ALA A 96 -0.77 2.97 19.66
N SER A 97 -0.61 4.27 19.91
CA SER A 97 -0.33 5.26 18.86
C SER A 97 1.17 5.30 18.61
N LEU A 98 1.57 5.06 17.35
CA LEU A 98 2.98 4.86 17.01
C LEU A 98 3.73 6.18 16.76
N GLY A 99 3.03 7.22 16.31
CA GLY A 99 3.58 8.53 16.03
C GLY A 99 2.64 9.27 15.10
N ARG A 100 2.12 10.42 15.52
CA ARG A 100 1.19 11.21 14.72
C ARG A 100 1.96 12.13 13.77
N MET A 101 1.43 12.31 12.57
CA MET A 101 1.99 13.23 11.58
C MET A 101 0.87 13.99 10.88
N SER A 102 1.22 15.11 10.26
CA SER A 102 0.31 15.96 9.51
C SER A 102 0.87 16.17 8.11
N VAL A 103 0.00 16.09 7.10
CA VAL A 103 0.32 16.41 5.70
C VAL A 103 -0.70 17.40 5.16
N GLY A 104 -0.41 18.11 4.08
CA GLY A 104 -1.34 19.09 3.50
C GLY A 104 -2.57 18.39 2.90
N ALA A 105 -3.75 19.03 2.94
CA ALA A 105 -4.99 18.45 2.41
C ALA A 105 -5.33 18.90 0.99
N ASN A 106 -5.02 20.14 0.63
CA ASN A 106 -5.51 20.77 -0.59
C ASN A 106 -5.07 20.06 -1.87
N GLY A 107 -6.04 19.45 -2.56
CA GLY A 107 -5.81 18.67 -3.78
C GLY A 107 -4.84 17.50 -3.57
N ALA A 108 -4.72 17.01 -2.34
CA ALA A 108 -3.66 16.09 -1.96
C ALA A 108 -4.08 14.62 -2.02
N ALA A 109 -3.14 13.76 -2.40
CA ALA A 109 -3.24 12.31 -2.28
C ALA A 109 -1.92 11.75 -1.73
N TYR A 110 -2.00 10.84 -0.76
CA TYR A 110 -0.84 10.19 -0.17
C TYR A 110 -1.02 8.68 -0.02
N ASP A 111 0.03 7.95 -0.39
CA ASP A 111 0.29 6.59 0.01
C ASP A 111 0.85 6.55 1.43
N VAL A 112 0.13 5.90 2.36
CA VAL A 112 0.60 5.63 3.71
C VAL A 112 0.83 4.14 3.89
N LYS A 113 2.05 3.76 4.28
CA LYS A 113 2.41 2.37 4.61
C LYS A 113 2.98 2.29 6.02
N LEU A 114 2.31 1.52 6.88
CA LEU A 114 2.76 1.14 8.20
C LEU A 114 3.28 -0.30 8.16
N LYS A 115 4.49 -0.52 8.70
CA LYS A 115 5.07 -1.83 8.96
C LYS A 115 5.33 -1.97 10.46
N VAL A 116 5.01 -3.12 11.02
CA VAL A 116 5.15 -3.40 12.45
C VAL A 116 5.78 -4.78 12.61
N THR A 117 6.81 -4.87 13.46
CA THR A 117 7.44 -6.13 13.83
C THR A 117 7.40 -6.27 15.35
N ALA A 118 6.71 -7.30 15.83
CA ALA A 118 6.53 -7.56 17.26
C ALA A 118 6.14 -9.04 17.49
N GLY A 119 6.60 -9.63 18.60
CA GLY A 119 6.20 -11.00 19.01
C GLY A 119 6.50 -12.08 17.97
N GLY A 120 7.58 -11.92 17.22
CA GLY A 120 7.96 -12.85 16.14
C GLY A 120 7.15 -12.71 14.85
N ALA A 121 6.18 -11.80 14.80
CA ALA A 121 5.39 -11.51 13.60
C ALA A 121 5.78 -10.17 12.97
N SER A 122 5.56 -10.05 11.66
CA SER A 122 5.57 -8.77 10.95
C SER A 122 4.28 -8.60 10.17
N ILE A 123 3.65 -7.45 10.32
CA ILE A 123 2.40 -7.08 9.63
C ILE A 123 2.54 -5.73 8.94
N SER A 124 1.72 -5.48 7.92
CA SER A 124 1.68 -4.19 7.24
C SER A 124 0.25 -3.72 6.99
N CYS A 125 0.04 -2.43 7.15
CA CYS A 125 -1.18 -1.73 6.79
C CYS A 125 -0.86 -0.68 5.74
N VAL A 126 -1.68 -0.61 4.69
CA VAL A 126 -1.53 0.36 3.61
C VAL A 126 -2.84 1.09 3.45
N LYS A 127 -2.79 2.41 3.26
CA LYS A 127 -3.95 3.25 3.04
C LYS A 127 -3.61 4.39 2.09
N GLN A 128 -4.48 4.61 1.10
CA GLN A 128 -4.54 5.88 0.39
C GLN A 128 -5.37 6.86 1.20
N VAL A 129 -4.86 8.07 1.37
CA VAL A 129 -5.61 9.18 1.96
C VAL A 129 -5.65 10.32 0.96
N SER A 130 -6.75 11.07 0.97
CA SER A 130 -6.93 12.23 0.10
C SER A 130 -7.57 13.36 0.88
N GLY A 131 -7.14 14.58 0.59
CA GLY A 131 -7.76 15.77 1.18
C GLY A 131 -8.84 16.33 0.27
N ALA A 132 -9.51 17.39 0.74
CA ALA A 132 -10.51 18.08 -0.06
C ALA A 132 -9.86 18.79 -1.27
N THR A 133 -10.62 18.88 -2.36
CA THR A 133 -10.30 19.67 -3.56
C THR A 133 -10.78 21.09 -3.43
#